data_AF-A0AAV1XV81-F1
#
_entry.id   AF-A0AAV1XV81-F1
#
_cell.length_a   1.000
_cell.length_b   1.000
_cell.length_c   1.000
_cell.angle_alpha   90.00
_cell.angle_beta   90.00
_cell.angle_gamma   90.00
#
_symmetry.space_group_name_H-M   'P 1'
#
loop_
_entity.id
_entity.type
_entity.pdbx_description
1 polymer ?
#
loop_
_entity_poly.entity_id
_entity_poly.type
_entity_poly.pdbx_seq_one_letter_code
_entity_poly.pdbx_strand_id
1 'polypeptide(L)'
;MAVFSSVALVIVFLIFTPPMVAFAGINLYQDVDITWGEGRGKIVNNGELLTLSLDRASGSGFQSKNEFLYSKIDTQIKLVHGNSAGTVTAYYLRSEGLSWDELDFEFLGNLSGDPYIVHTNVFTQGKGNREQQFYLWFDPTADFHTYSVHWNSVHVVFYVDGKPIREFKNLEGVGVPYPKNQPMRLYSSLWNADDWATRGGLVKTDWSQAPFTASFRNFSANGCVWSNGVSSCNSNSAHNAWLSQQFDSTSQKRLEWIRKKYMIYNYCTDTKRFPQGLPIECTIRTNS
;
A
#
# COMPACT_ATOMS: atom_id res chain seq x y z
N MET A 1 25.00 9.50 82.19
CA MET A 1 23.67 9.44 81.55
C MET A 1 23.62 10.52 80.48
N ALA A 2 23.62 10.12 79.21
CA ALA A 2 23.31 11.00 78.08
C ALA A 2 22.45 10.18 77.12
N VAL A 3 21.22 10.64 76.88
CA VAL A 3 20.21 9.96 76.08
C VAL A 3 20.39 10.39 74.62
N PHE A 4 20.69 9.44 73.72
CA PHE A 4 20.68 9.71 72.29
C PHE A 4 19.27 9.47 71.74
N SER A 5 18.64 10.54 71.25
CA SER A 5 17.37 10.51 70.53
C SER A 5 17.63 10.04 69.08
N SER A 6 16.96 8.98 68.65
CA SER A 6 17.02 8.49 67.27
C SER A 6 15.80 8.98 66.51
N VAL A 7 15.99 9.90 65.57
CA VAL A 7 14.94 10.34 64.63
C VAL A 7 15.04 9.46 63.39
N ALA A 8 14.02 8.62 63.16
CA ALA A 8 13.91 7.82 61.95
C ALA A 8 13.39 8.70 60.79
N LEU A 9 14.20 8.87 59.74
CA LEU A 9 13.81 9.59 58.53
C LEU A 9 13.02 8.64 57.62
N VAL A 10 11.70 8.85 57.50
CA VAL A 10 10.85 8.10 56.55
C VAL A 10 10.95 8.78 55.18
N ILE A 11 11.68 8.16 54.25
CA ILE A 11 11.75 8.60 52.86
C ILE A 11 10.55 8.02 52.10
N VAL A 12 9.58 8.85 51.79
CA VAL A 12 8.44 8.50 50.93
C VAL A 12 8.88 8.65 49.47
N PHE A 13 9.09 7.53 48.77
CA PHE A 13 9.29 7.53 47.32
C PHE A 13 7.94 7.78 46.62
N LEU A 14 7.73 9.00 46.14
CA LEU A 14 6.65 9.31 45.21
C LEU A 14 6.99 8.72 43.84
N ILE A 15 6.35 7.60 43.50
CA ILE A 15 6.41 7.00 42.16
C ILE A 15 5.67 7.94 41.21
N PHE A 16 6.43 8.74 40.46
CA PHE A 16 5.89 9.57 39.40
C PHE A 16 5.64 8.69 38.18
N THR A 17 4.44 8.14 38.04
CA THR A 17 4.02 7.49 36.80
C THR A 17 3.79 8.58 35.76
N PRO A 18 4.53 8.62 34.64
CA PRO A 18 4.23 9.57 33.58
C PRO A 18 2.80 9.32 33.06
N PRO A 19 2.04 10.36 32.71
CA PRO A 19 0.73 10.17 32.12
C PRO A 19 0.90 9.32 30.86
N MET A 20 0.18 8.20 30.80
CA MET A 20 0.02 7.47 29.54
C MET A 20 -0.60 8.45 28.55
N VAL A 21 0.19 8.88 27.57
CA VAL A 21 -0.36 9.49 26.37
C VAL A 21 -1.14 8.37 25.71
N ALA A 22 -2.46 8.39 25.86
CA ALA A 22 -3.32 7.57 25.03
C ALA A 22 -3.07 8.05 23.59
N PHE A 23 -2.28 7.31 22.83
CA PHE A 23 -2.35 7.41 21.38
C PHE A 23 -3.83 7.16 21.06
N ALA A 24 -4.52 8.16 20.50
CA ALA A 24 -5.81 7.90 19.90
C ALA A 24 -5.56 6.78 18.89
N GLY A 25 -6.02 5.57 19.23
CA GLY A 25 -5.81 4.40 18.39
C GLY A 25 -6.36 4.72 17.01
N ILE A 26 -5.62 4.32 15.98
CA ILE A 26 -6.07 4.42 14.59
C ILE A 26 -7.46 3.76 14.51
N ASN A 27 -8.45 4.52 14.06
CA ASN A 27 -9.84 4.06 14.02
C ASN A 27 -10.35 4.15 12.59
N LEU A 28 -10.49 2.97 11.95
CA LEU A 28 -10.90 2.85 10.56
C LEU A 28 -12.27 3.50 10.28
N TYR A 29 -13.16 3.66 11.28
CA TYR A 29 -14.41 4.40 11.09
C TYR A 29 -14.19 5.88 10.76
N GLN A 30 -13.03 6.45 11.09
CA GLN A 30 -12.68 7.83 10.79
C GLN A 30 -11.94 7.95 9.45
N ASP A 31 -11.30 6.88 9.00
CA ASP A 31 -10.34 6.93 7.90
C ASP A 31 -10.91 6.47 6.56
N VAL A 32 -11.85 5.52 6.58
CA VAL A 32 -12.37 4.87 5.37
C VAL A 32 -13.89 4.75 5.36
N ASP A 33 -14.45 4.59 4.16
CA ASP A 33 -15.84 4.22 3.91
C ASP A 33 -15.89 2.90 3.15
N ILE A 34 -16.75 1.97 3.58
CA ILE A 34 -17.07 0.77 2.80
C ILE A 34 -17.91 1.21 1.60
N THR A 35 -17.42 0.95 0.38
CA THR A 35 -18.03 1.46 -0.85
C THR A 35 -19.06 0.49 -1.44
N TRP A 36 -18.86 -0.81 -1.27
CA TRP A 36 -19.78 -1.85 -1.74
C TRP A 36 -19.55 -3.20 -1.04
N GLY A 37 -20.46 -4.15 -1.27
CA GLY A 37 -20.34 -5.54 -0.83
C GLY A 37 -21.48 -6.07 0.05
N GLU A 38 -22.47 -5.23 0.38
CA GLU A 38 -23.70 -5.65 1.09
C GLU A 38 -23.41 -6.43 2.39
N GLY A 39 -22.51 -5.89 3.22
CA GLY A 39 -22.07 -6.52 4.47
C GLY A 39 -20.87 -7.47 4.34
N ARG A 40 -20.29 -7.63 3.15
CA ARG A 40 -19.01 -8.34 2.94
C ARG A 40 -17.78 -7.50 3.31
N GLY A 41 -17.89 -6.19 3.19
CA GLY A 41 -16.99 -5.25 3.85
C GLY A 41 -17.46 -4.98 5.27
N LYS A 42 -16.60 -5.14 6.27
CA LYS A 42 -16.94 -4.86 7.68
C LYS A 42 -15.77 -4.21 8.39
N ILE A 43 -16.06 -3.21 9.21
CA ILE A 43 -15.15 -2.70 10.24
C ILE A 43 -15.60 -3.31 11.58
N VAL A 44 -14.70 -4.03 12.23
CA VAL A 44 -14.92 -4.78 13.47
C VAL A 44 -13.86 -4.40 14.51
N ASN A 45 -13.89 -5.02 15.69
CA ASN A 45 -12.97 -4.75 16.80
C ASN A 45 -12.90 -3.25 17.13
N ASN A 46 -14.06 -2.60 17.24
CA ASN A 46 -14.16 -1.17 17.58
C ASN A 46 -13.36 -0.23 16.66
N GLY A 47 -13.23 -0.57 15.37
CA GLY A 47 -12.52 0.25 14.40
C GLY A 47 -11.09 -0.17 14.11
N GLU A 48 -10.58 -1.23 14.76
CA GLU A 48 -9.19 -1.65 14.61
C GLU A 48 -8.94 -2.58 13.42
N LEU A 49 -9.98 -3.26 12.93
CA LEU A 49 -9.85 -4.27 11.87
C LEU A 49 -10.95 -4.07 10.82
N LEU A 50 -10.57 -4.05 9.56
CA LEU A 50 -11.47 -4.13 8.42
C LEU A 50 -11.27 -5.47 7.71
N THR A 51 -12.37 -6.15 7.37
CA THR A 51 -12.36 -7.36 6.55
C THR A 51 -13.14 -7.13 5.27
N LEU A 52 -12.58 -7.57 4.15
CA LEU A 52 -13.28 -7.70 2.88
C LEU A 52 -13.48 -9.18 2.59
N SER A 53 -14.71 -9.60 2.29
CA SER A 53 -14.99 -10.94 1.83
C SER A 53 -15.51 -10.99 0.38
N LEU A 54 -15.34 -12.16 -0.23
CA LEU A 54 -15.76 -12.48 -1.59
C LEU A 54 -16.41 -13.86 -1.63
N ASP A 55 -17.58 -13.91 -2.25
CA ASP A 55 -18.33 -15.13 -2.57
C ASP A 55 -18.92 -15.02 -3.99
N ARG A 56 -19.68 -16.04 -4.42
CA ARG A 56 -20.26 -16.08 -5.77
C ARG A 56 -21.18 -14.90 -6.09
N ALA A 57 -21.79 -14.28 -5.08
CA ALA A 57 -22.74 -13.20 -5.31
C ALA A 57 -22.02 -11.85 -5.44
N SER A 58 -20.98 -11.61 -4.65
CA SER A 58 -20.25 -10.34 -4.71
C SER A 58 -18.89 -10.41 -4.01
N GLY A 59 -18.00 -9.50 -4.39
CA GLY A 59 -16.86 -9.12 -3.55
C GLY A 59 -17.21 -8.00 -2.57
N SER A 60 -16.21 -7.22 -2.20
CA SER A 60 -16.40 -5.99 -1.43
C SER A 60 -15.24 -5.02 -1.60
N GLY A 61 -15.43 -3.77 -1.18
CA GLY A 61 -14.37 -2.76 -1.21
C GLY A 61 -14.62 -1.59 -0.27
N PHE A 62 -13.56 -0.83 -0.04
CA PHE A 62 -13.57 0.41 0.71
C PHE A 62 -12.72 1.48 0.01
N GLN A 63 -12.89 2.73 0.43
CA GLN A 63 -12.04 3.85 0.01
C GLN A 63 -11.66 4.73 1.19
N SER A 64 -10.59 5.50 1.09
CA SER A 64 -10.26 6.53 2.07
C SER A 64 -11.28 7.68 2.02
N LYS A 65 -11.59 8.25 3.18
CA LYS A 65 -12.44 9.46 3.29
C LYS A 65 -11.74 10.71 2.78
N ASN A 66 -10.43 10.76 2.92
CA ASN A 66 -9.61 11.82 2.37
C ASN A 66 -9.14 11.46 0.96
N GLU A 67 -9.03 12.50 0.14
CA GLU A 67 -8.34 12.49 -1.14
C GLU A 67 -7.00 13.21 -0.95
N PHE A 68 -5.95 12.77 -1.65
CA PHE A 68 -4.60 13.25 -1.45
C PHE A 68 -3.95 13.68 -2.76
N LEU A 69 -3.18 14.75 -2.75
CA LEU A 69 -2.24 15.08 -3.83
C LEU A 69 -0.82 14.95 -3.28
N TYR A 70 -0.19 13.80 -3.54
CA TYR A 70 0.95 13.27 -2.82
C TYR A 70 0.61 12.76 -1.41
N SER A 71 1.16 11.59 -1.08
CA SER A 71 1.02 10.96 0.23
C SER A 71 2.03 9.82 0.41
N LYS A 72 2.29 9.46 1.65
CA LYS A 72 2.69 8.12 2.05
C LYS A 72 1.53 7.48 2.79
N ILE A 73 0.98 6.43 2.21
CA ILE A 73 -0.07 5.64 2.86
C ILE A 73 0.50 4.28 3.19
N ASP A 74 0.47 3.93 4.48
CA ASP A 74 0.85 2.64 5.03
C ASP A 74 -0.42 1.90 5.45
N THR A 75 -0.54 0.62 5.11
CA THR A 75 -1.64 -0.24 5.59
C THR A 75 -1.12 -1.64 5.83
N GLN A 76 -1.53 -2.23 6.95
CA GLN A 76 -1.23 -3.63 7.23
C GLN A 76 -2.30 -4.51 6.59
N ILE A 77 -1.87 -5.44 5.74
CA ILE A 77 -2.76 -6.34 5.00
C ILE A 77 -2.35 -7.77 5.29
N LYS A 78 -3.35 -8.62 5.57
CA LYS A 78 -3.22 -10.08 5.61
C LYS A 78 -4.12 -10.69 4.54
N LEU A 79 -3.52 -11.45 3.64
CA LEU A 79 -4.20 -11.96 2.44
C LEU A 79 -5.03 -13.21 2.71
N VAL A 80 -5.83 -13.60 1.71
CA VAL A 80 -6.70 -14.77 1.76
C VAL A 80 -5.86 -16.04 1.97
N HIS A 81 -6.11 -16.74 3.06
CA HIS A 81 -5.47 -18.03 3.35
C HIS A 81 -5.99 -19.17 2.45
N GLY A 82 -5.24 -20.27 2.39
CA GLY A 82 -5.67 -21.49 1.70
C GLY A 82 -5.67 -21.33 0.18
N ASN A 83 -6.66 -21.92 -0.49
CA ASN A 83 -6.79 -21.81 -1.94
C ASN A 83 -7.47 -20.48 -2.26
N SER A 84 -6.72 -19.56 -2.87
CA SER A 84 -7.19 -18.24 -3.26
C SER A 84 -7.11 -18.01 -4.76
N ALA A 85 -6.95 -19.08 -5.56
CA ALA A 85 -6.84 -18.98 -7.00
C ALA A 85 -8.03 -18.21 -7.61
N GLY A 86 -7.74 -17.41 -8.63
CA GLY A 86 -8.67 -16.52 -9.32
C GLY A 86 -9.08 -15.27 -8.53
N THR A 87 -8.67 -15.12 -7.28
CA THR A 87 -8.98 -13.91 -6.49
C THR A 87 -7.90 -12.84 -6.62
N VAL A 88 -8.31 -11.57 -6.55
CA VAL A 88 -7.42 -10.41 -6.47
C VAL A 88 -7.82 -9.56 -5.28
N THR A 89 -6.88 -9.38 -4.35
CA THR A 89 -6.98 -8.28 -3.37
C THR A 89 -6.26 -7.08 -3.96
N ALA A 90 -6.97 -5.99 -4.25
CA ALA A 90 -6.37 -4.76 -4.75
C ALA A 90 -6.21 -3.74 -3.62
N TYR A 91 -5.14 -2.96 -3.66
CA TYR A 91 -4.85 -1.83 -2.77
C TYR A 91 -4.16 -0.76 -3.61
N TYR A 92 -4.87 0.33 -3.90
CA TYR A 92 -4.46 1.24 -4.97
C TYR A 92 -4.89 2.68 -4.71
N LEU A 93 -4.11 3.64 -5.21
CA LEU A 93 -4.56 5.02 -5.29
C LEU A 93 -5.10 5.28 -6.68
N ARG A 94 -6.23 5.98 -6.79
CA ARG A 94 -6.83 6.33 -8.08
C ARG A 94 -7.47 7.70 -8.05
N SER A 95 -7.31 8.46 -9.14
CA SER A 95 -8.07 9.71 -9.36
C SER A 95 -9.38 9.45 -10.10
N GLU A 96 -10.30 10.40 -10.02
CA GLU A 96 -11.52 10.37 -10.82
C GLU A 96 -11.26 10.81 -12.27
N GLY A 97 -12.23 10.53 -13.16
CA GLY A 97 -12.21 10.95 -14.56
C GLY A 97 -11.76 9.87 -15.56
N LEU A 98 -11.79 10.25 -16.85
CA LEU A 98 -11.50 9.34 -17.98
C LEU A 98 -9.99 9.19 -18.26
N SER A 99 -9.19 10.18 -17.88
CA SER A 99 -7.74 10.19 -18.00
C SER A 99 -7.10 10.07 -16.61
N TRP A 100 -7.57 9.10 -15.82
CA TRP A 100 -7.21 8.99 -14.42
C TRP A 100 -5.73 8.60 -14.24
N ASP A 101 -5.20 8.93 -13.09
CA ASP A 101 -3.93 8.41 -12.59
C ASP A 101 -4.22 7.29 -11.58
N GLU A 102 -3.36 6.26 -11.54
CA GLU A 102 -3.56 5.10 -10.66
C GLU A 102 -2.24 4.44 -10.27
N LEU A 103 -2.12 4.00 -9.01
CA LEU A 103 -0.94 3.37 -8.43
C LEU A 103 -1.36 2.09 -7.71
N ASP A 104 -1.01 0.94 -8.29
CA ASP A 104 -1.60 -0.34 -7.89
C ASP A 104 -0.66 -1.23 -7.10
N PHE A 105 -1.17 -1.80 -6.01
CA PHE A 105 -0.85 -3.15 -5.58
C PHE A 105 -2.04 -4.06 -5.88
N GLU A 106 -1.78 -5.19 -6.52
CA GLU A 106 -2.73 -6.27 -6.74
C GLU A 106 -2.10 -7.58 -6.26
N PHE A 107 -2.73 -8.23 -5.30
CA PHE A 107 -2.29 -9.50 -4.76
C PHE A 107 -3.05 -10.63 -5.46
N LEU A 108 -2.37 -11.33 -6.36
CA LEU A 108 -2.96 -12.39 -7.16
C LEU A 108 -2.89 -13.70 -6.36
N GLY A 109 -4.07 -14.21 -6.01
CA GLY A 109 -4.20 -15.47 -5.28
C GLY A 109 -3.74 -16.68 -6.07
N ASN A 110 -3.55 -17.78 -5.37
CA ASN A 110 -2.99 -19.00 -5.93
C ASN A 110 -3.57 -20.25 -5.27
N LEU A 111 -3.22 -21.43 -5.80
CA LEU A 111 -3.55 -22.70 -5.17
C LEU A 111 -2.90 -22.81 -3.80
N SER A 112 -3.52 -23.57 -2.88
CA SER A 112 -2.94 -23.84 -1.55
C SER A 112 -1.49 -24.34 -1.66
N GLY A 113 -0.58 -23.66 -0.98
CA GLY A 113 0.86 -24.00 -0.97
C GLY A 113 1.68 -23.38 -2.11
N ASP A 114 1.05 -22.82 -3.14
CA ASP A 114 1.73 -22.04 -4.17
C ASP A 114 1.86 -20.56 -3.74
N PRO A 115 2.93 -19.86 -4.13
CA PRO A 115 3.17 -18.49 -3.69
C PRO A 115 2.18 -17.49 -4.30
N TYR A 116 1.77 -16.51 -3.51
CA TYR A 116 1.12 -15.30 -3.98
C TYR A 116 2.03 -14.49 -4.91
N ILE A 117 1.43 -13.78 -5.85
CA ILE A 117 2.12 -12.79 -6.68
C ILE A 117 1.68 -11.40 -6.23
N VAL A 118 2.65 -10.53 -5.95
CA VAL A 118 2.43 -9.09 -5.83
C VAL A 118 2.62 -8.48 -7.20
N HIS A 119 1.56 -7.93 -7.74
CA HIS A 119 1.53 -7.21 -8.99
C HIS A 119 1.47 -5.72 -8.67
N THR A 120 2.30 -4.91 -9.32
CA THR A 120 2.22 -3.45 -9.25
C THR A 120 2.02 -2.86 -10.64
N ASN A 121 1.25 -1.78 -10.74
CA ASN A 121 1.05 -1.04 -11.96
C ASN A 121 1.04 0.47 -11.71
N VAL A 122 1.25 1.25 -12.76
CA VAL A 122 1.19 2.71 -12.72
C VAL A 122 0.47 3.19 -13.96
N PHE A 123 -0.69 3.81 -13.77
CA PHE A 123 -1.42 4.54 -14.79
C PHE A 123 -1.13 6.02 -14.67
N THR A 124 -0.91 6.63 -15.84
CA THR A 124 -0.75 8.06 -15.98
C THR A 124 -1.63 8.52 -17.12
N GLN A 125 -2.55 9.45 -16.87
CA GLN A 125 -3.47 9.98 -17.89
C GLN A 125 -4.25 8.86 -18.62
N GLY A 126 -4.75 7.88 -17.88
CA GLY A 126 -5.50 6.71 -18.38
C GLY A 126 -4.64 5.64 -19.05
N LYS A 127 -3.31 5.81 -19.10
CA LYS A 127 -2.39 4.85 -19.73
C LYS A 127 -1.59 4.08 -18.68
N GLY A 128 -1.88 2.79 -18.54
CA GLY A 128 -1.11 1.82 -17.76
C GLY A 128 -0.09 1.08 -18.62
N ASN A 129 -0.15 -0.26 -18.60
CA ASN A 129 0.81 -1.18 -19.21
C ASN A 129 2.22 -1.11 -18.59
N ARG A 130 2.31 -0.91 -17.27
CA ARG A 130 3.57 -0.79 -16.54
C ARG A 130 3.68 -1.84 -15.44
N GLU A 131 3.29 -3.06 -15.73
CA GLU A 131 3.16 -4.14 -14.77
C GLU A 131 4.55 -4.64 -14.34
N GLN A 132 4.72 -4.81 -13.03
CA GLN A 132 5.85 -5.55 -12.44
C GLN A 132 5.29 -6.54 -11.43
N GLN A 133 5.81 -7.77 -11.45
CA GLN A 133 5.35 -8.82 -10.54
C GLN A 133 6.50 -9.36 -9.70
N PHE A 134 6.19 -9.71 -8.46
CA PHE A 134 7.14 -10.19 -7.46
C PHE A 134 6.56 -11.35 -6.65
N TYR A 135 7.40 -12.30 -6.28
CA TYR A 135 7.13 -13.14 -5.11
C TYR A 135 7.51 -12.39 -3.83
N LEU A 136 6.92 -12.78 -2.71
CA LEU A 136 7.27 -12.26 -1.38
C LEU A 136 8.28 -13.17 -0.67
N TRP A 137 9.06 -12.60 0.23
CA TRP A 137 10.03 -13.33 1.09
C TRP A 137 9.40 -13.88 2.38
N PHE A 138 8.08 -13.94 2.43
CA PHE A 138 7.25 -14.44 3.53
C PHE A 138 5.91 -14.94 2.99
N ASP A 139 5.15 -15.67 3.81
CA ASP A 139 3.76 -16.04 3.52
C ASP A 139 2.82 -14.87 3.91
N PRO A 140 2.23 -14.15 2.93
CA PRO A 140 1.39 -12.99 3.22
C PRO A 140 0.00 -13.34 3.79
N THR A 141 -0.31 -14.63 3.92
CA THR A 141 -1.58 -15.13 4.50
C THR A 141 -1.43 -15.45 5.98
N ALA A 142 -0.20 -15.65 6.46
CA ALA A 142 0.09 -16.08 7.82
C ALA A 142 0.00 -14.93 8.84
N ASP A 143 0.48 -13.74 8.49
CA ASP A 143 0.44 -12.55 9.36
C ASP A 143 0.19 -11.27 8.53
N PHE A 144 -0.05 -10.17 9.23
CA PHE A 144 -0.14 -8.85 8.64
C PHE A 144 1.23 -8.31 8.26
N HIS A 145 1.34 -7.82 7.03
CA HIS A 145 2.52 -7.12 6.52
C HIS A 145 2.15 -5.71 6.09
N THR A 146 3.09 -4.78 6.20
CA THR A 146 2.84 -3.38 5.82
C THR A 146 3.11 -3.19 4.34
N TYR A 147 2.11 -2.73 3.61
CA TYR A 147 2.23 -2.32 2.22
C TYR A 147 2.08 -0.80 2.16
N SER A 148 3.00 -0.17 1.44
CA SER A 148 3.02 1.29 1.37
C SER A 148 3.16 1.80 -0.05
N VAL A 149 2.39 2.84 -0.36
CA VAL A 149 2.62 3.67 -1.55
C VAL A 149 3.12 5.03 -1.08
N HIS A 150 4.36 5.35 -1.41
CA HIS A 150 4.94 6.67 -1.21
C HIS A 150 4.94 7.41 -2.53
N TRP A 151 4.04 8.36 -2.69
CA TRP A 151 3.88 9.18 -3.87
C TRP A 151 4.17 10.62 -3.52
N ASN A 152 5.23 11.18 -4.11
CA ASN A 152 5.64 12.56 -3.89
C ASN A 152 5.93 13.27 -5.23
N SER A 153 6.50 14.47 -5.20
CA SER A 153 6.74 15.24 -6.44
C SER A 153 7.85 14.69 -7.34
N VAL A 154 8.72 13.82 -6.81
CA VAL A 154 9.91 13.31 -7.49
C VAL A 154 9.81 11.83 -7.89
N HIS A 155 9.05 11.02 -7.16
CA HIS A 155 8.82 9.61 -7.49
C HIS A 155 7.61 8.98 -6.78
N VAL A 156 7.17 7.85 -7.32
CA VAL A 156 6.33 6.87 -6.64
C VAL A 156 7.18 5.69 -6.23
N VAL A 157 7.07 5.26 -4.98
CA VAL A 157 7.74 4.08 -4.45
C VAL A 157 6.74 3.15 -3.78
N PHE A 158 6.81 1.88 -4.18
CA PHE A 158 6.04 0.79 -3.58
C PHE A 158 6.94 0.07 -2.57
N TYR A 159 6.47 -0.06 -1.33
CA TYR A 159 7.17 -0.76 -0.26
C TYR A 159 6.40 -1.97 0.26
N VAL A 160 7.16 -2.96 0.71
CA VAL A 160 6.67 -4.08 1.51
C VAL A 160 7.56 -4.17 2.76
N ASP A 161 6.98 -4.02 3.95
CA ASP A 161 7.67 -3.95 5.24
C ASP A 161 8.84 -2.96 5.23
N GLY A 162 8.62 -1.77 4.66
CA GLY A 162 9.63 -0.72 4.55
C GLY A 162 10.75 -0.99 3.55
N LYS A 163 10.71 -2.10 2.79
CA LYS A 163 11.67 -2.40 1.72
C LYS A 163 11.10 -1.97 0.37
N PRO A 164 11.78 -1.10 -0.40
CA PRO A 164 11.29 -0.68 -1.70
C PRO A 164 11.35 -1.87 -2.69
N ILE A 165 10.24 -2.13 -3.37
CA ILE A 165 10.16 -3.17 -4.40
C ILE A 165 10.13 -2.59 -5.81
N ARG A 166 9.67 -1.33 -5.94
CA ARG A 166 9.56 -0.59 -7.20
C ARG A 166 9.67 0.90 -6.97
N GLU A 167 10.33 1.58 -7.90
CA GLU A 167 10.35 3.04 -8.03
C GLU A 167 9.87 3.42 -9.44
N PHE A 168 9.00 4.43 -9.52
CA PHE A 168 8.60 5.11 -10.75
C PHE A 168 8.93 6.60 -10.62
N LYS A 169 10.00 7.04 -11.30
CA LYS A 169 10.51 8.40 -11.19
C LYS A 169 9.66 9.39 -11.96
N ASN A 170 9.56 10.61 -11.46
CA ASN A 170 9.06 11.74 -12.24
C ASN A 170 10.06 12.06 -13.35
N LEU A 171 9.68 11.71 -14.59
CA LEU A 171 10.46 11.90 -15.81
C LEU A 171 9.70 12.80 -16.80
N GLU A 172 8.89 13.74 -16.30
CA GLU A 172 8.15 14.66 -17.16
C GLU A 172 9.06 15.53 -18.02
N GLY A 173 10.25 15.88 -17.53
CA GLY A 173 11.25 16.65 -18.28
C GLY A 173 11.74 15.96 -19.57
N VAL A 174 11.46 14.67 -19.74
CA VAL A 174 11.78 13.86 -20.91
C VAL A 174 10.52 13.24 -21.55
N GLY A 175 9.35 13.78 -21.21
CA GLY A 175 8.07 13.44 -21.86
C GLY A 175 7.34 12.23 -21.30
N VAL A 176 7.75 11.68 -20.14
CA VAL A 176 6.99 10.62 -19.45
C VAL A 176 5.99 11.27 -18.49
N PRO A 177 4.67 11.11 -18.69
CA PRO A 177 3.68 11.67 -17.76
C PRO A 177 3.85 11.13 -16.34
N TYR A 178 3.49 11.94 -15.35
CA TYR A 178 3.59 11.61 -13.93
C TYR A 178 2.34 12.09 -13.18
N PRO A 179 1.83 11.35 -12.18
CA PRO A 179 0.66 11.75 -11.43
C PRO A 179 1.02 12.93 -10.51
N LYS A 180 0.83 14.17 -10.97
CA LYS A 180 1.15 15.37 -10.18
C LYS A 180 0.01 16.36 -10.00
N ASN A 181 -1.06 16.20 -10.76
CA ASN A 181 -2.15 17.19 -10.85
C ASN A 181 -3.51 16.61 -10.46
N GLN A 182 -3.63 15.29 -10.35
CA GLN A 182 -4.89 14.62 -10.06
C GLN A 182 -4.82 14.06 -8.64
N PRO A 183 -5.57 14.64 -7.69
CA PRO A 183 -5.71 14.08 -6.37
C PRO A 183 -6.30 12.66 -6.45
N MET A 184 -5.86 11.77 -5.57
CA MET A 184 -6.25 10.37 -5.54
C MET A 184 -6.77 9.97 -4.18
N ARG A 185 -7.79 9.11 -4.17
CA ARG A 185 -8.19 8.37 -2.96
C ARG A 185 -7.48 7.03 -2.95
N LEU A 186 -7.24 6.51 -1.75
CA LEU A 186 -6.93 5.09 -1.60
C LEU A 186 -8.23 4.30 -1.79
N TYR A 187 -8.14 3.19 -2.51
CA TYR A 187 -9.14 2.16 -2.62
C TYR A 187 -8.54 0.81 -2.24
N SER A 188 -9.40 -0.09 -1.78
CA SER A 188 -9.08 -1.50 -1.72
C SER A 188 -10.31 -2.34 -1.97
N SER A 189 -10.13 -3.47 -2.64
CA SER A 189 -11.21 -4.37 -3.01
C SER A 189 -10.73 -5.82 -2.98
N LEU A 190 -11.68 -6.74 -2.84
CA LEU A 190 -11.47 -8.17 -3.03
C LEU A 190 -12.48 -8.67 -4.07
N TRP A 191 -11.98 -9.21 -5.19
CA TRP A 191 -12.81 -9.56 -6.34
C TRP A 191 -12.25 -10.78 -7.10
N ASN A 192 -13.07 -11.37 -7.97
CA ASN A 192 -12.68 -12.47 -8.84
C ASN A 192 -12.18 -11.95 -10.19
N ALA A 193 -11.02 -12.44 -10.61
CA ALA A 193 -10.38 -12.08 -11.87
C ALA A 193 -9.87 -13.34 -12.60
N ASP A 194 -10.78 -14.31 -12.74
CA ASP A 194 -10.54 -15.64 -13.30
C ASP A 194 -9.81 -15.63 -14.65
N ASP A 195 -10.00 -14.59 -15.44
CA ASP A 195 -9.44 -14.50 -16.79
C ASP A 195 -7.93 -14.25 -16.82
N TRP A 196 -7.31 -13.85 -15.71
CA TRP A 196 -5.88 -13.51 -15.73
C TRP A 196 -5.13 -13.73 -14.40
N ALA A 197 -5.79 -13.71 -13.24
CA ALA A 197 -5.10 -13.63 -11.94
C ALA A 197 -4.12 -14.79 -11.68
N THR A 198 -4.60 -16.03 -11.78
CA THR A 198 -3.79 -17.19 -11.39
C THR A 198 -3.30 -17.95 -12.61
N ARG A 199 -1.97 -18.03 -12.76
CA ARG A 199 -1.29 -18.65 -13.90
C ARG A 199 -1.79 -18.11 -15.25
N GLY A 200 -1.96 -16.79 -15.35
CA GLY A 200 -2.46 -16.14 -16.56
C GLY A 200 -3.91 -16.52 -16.90
N GLY A 201 -4.72 -16.85 -15.89
CA GLY A 201 -6.12 -17.21 -16.04
C GLY A 201 -6.40 -18.70 -16.29
N LEU A 202 -5.38 -19.54 -16.27
CA LEU A 202 -5.55 -21.00 -16.44
C LEU A 202 -6.22 -21.67 -15.24
N VAL A 203 -6.09 -21.09 -14.04
CA VAL A 203 -6.68 -21.62 -12.81
C VAL A 203 -7.79 -20.68 -12.35
N LYS A 204 -8.99 -21.23 -12.20
CA LYS A 204 -10.23 -20.51 -11.86
C LYS A 204 -10.52 -20.60 -10.36
N THR A 205 -11.31 -19.67 -9.86
CA THR A 205 -11.77 -19.68 -8.46
C THR A 205 -12.62 -20.89 -8.16
N ASP A 206 -12.19 -21.68 -7.17
CA ASP A 206 -13.00 -22.73 -6.56
C ASP A 206 -13.93 -22.11 -5.52
N TRP A 207 -15.12 -21.72 -5.96
CA TRP A 207 -16.12 -21.11 -5.10
C TRP A 207 -16.65 -22.01 -3.97
N SER A 208 -16.32 -23.31 -3.93
CA SER A 208 -16.61 -24.14 -2.75
C SER A 208 -15.77 -23.74 -1.52
N GLN A 209 -14.68 -23.00 -1.74
CA GLN A 209 -13.81 -22.45 -0.70
C GLN A 209 -14.26 -21.07 -0.19
N ALA A 210 -15.34 -20.51 -0.75
CA ALA A 210 -15.87 -19.22 -0.30
C ALA A 210 -16.47 -19.32 1.12
N PRO A 211 -16.44 -18.23 1.91
CA PRO A 211 -15.97 -16.91 1.54
C PRO A 211 -14.44 -16.77 1.62
N PHE A 212 -13.86 -16.15 0.60
CA PHE A 212 -12.47 -15.66 0.65
C PHE A 212 -12.44 -14.37 1.46
N THR A 213 -11.46 -14.20 2.35
CA THR A 213 -11.39 -13.02 3.22
C THR A 213 -9.98 -12.44 3.28
N ALA A 214 -9.85 -11.15 2.98
CA ALA A 214 -8.65 -10.35 3.21
C ALA A 214 -8.90 -9.39 4.39
N SER A 215 -7.85 -9.12 5.16
CA SER A 215 -7.93 -8.32 6.38
C SER A 215 -6.99 -7.12 6.34
N PHE A 216 -7.44 -5.99 6.87
CA PHE A 216 -6.77 -4.70 6.81
C PHE A 216 -6.78 -4.05 8.19
N ARG A 217 -5.66 -3.47 8.62
CA ARG A 217 -5.57 -2.70 9.87
C ARG A 217 -4.49 -1.63 9.78
N ASN A 218 -4.40 -0.81 10.82
CA ASN A 218 -3.31 0.15 11.02
C ASN A 218 -3.12 1.06 9.79
N PHE A 219 -4.22 1.58 9.25
CA PHE A 219 -4.21 2.55 8.16
C PHE A 219 -3.55 3.85 8.65
N SER A 220 -2.51 4.30 7.97
CA SER A 220 -1.83 5.55 8.29
C SER A 220 -1.52 6.30 7.02
N ALA A 221 -2.09 7.50 6.89
CA ALA A 221 -1.84 8.38 5.76
C ALA A 221 -1.12 9.65 6.24
N ASN A 222 0.11 9.84 5.77
CA ASN A 222 0.81 11.12 5.84
C ASN A 222 0.81 11.73 4.43
N GLY A 223 -0.05 12.69 4.17
CA GLY A 223 -0.18 13.25 2.84
C GLY A 223 -0.87 14.60 2.81
N CYS A 224 -0.82 15.23 1.64
CA CYS A 224 -1.48 16.50 1.41
C CYS A 224 -2.94 16.22 1.09
N VAL A 225 -3.80 16.24 2.12
CA VAL A 225 -5.25 16.18 1.93
C VAL A 225 -5.67 17.30 0.97
N TRP A 226 -6.37 16.91 -0.08
CA TRP A 226 -6.96 17.79 -1.06
C TRP A 226 -8.45 17.94 -0.78
N SER A 227 -8.90 19.18 -0.61
CA SER A 227 -10.31 19.48 -0.31
C SER A 227 -10.69 20.84 -0.87
N ASN A 228 -11.87 20.92 -1.49
CA ASN A 228 -12.40 22.16 -2.07
C ASN A 228 -11.41 22.88 -3.01
N GLY A 229 -10.63 22.11 -3.79
CA GLY A 229 -9.64 22.64 -4.73
C GLY A 229 -8.36 23.17 -4.08
N VAL A 230 -8.13 22.92 -2.80
CA VAL A 230 -6.98 23.41 -2.04
C VAL A 230 -6.23 22.24 -1.39
N SER A 231 -4.90 22.30 -1.45
CA SER A 231 -4.02 21.36 -0.74
C SER A 231 -3.80 21.82 0.71
N SER A 232 -3.84 20.88 1.65
CA SER A 232 -3.44 21.11 3.04
C SER A 232 -1.94 21.29 3.23
N CYS A 233 -1.11 20.88 2.26
CA CYS A 233 0.32 21.12 2.31
C CYS A 233 0.66 22.53 1.85
N ASN A 234 1.43 23.24 2.69
CA ASN A 234 2.05 24.50 2.31
C ASN A 234 3.46 24.25 1.73
N SER A 235 3.79 24.86 0.60
CA SER A 235 5.05 24.66 -0.13
C SER A 235 6.31 25.09 0.65
N ASN A 236 6.15 25.89 1.71
CA ASN A 236 7.26 26.49 2.47
C ASN A 236 7.52 25.85 3.85
N SER A 237 6.95 24.68 4.14
CA SER A 237 7.09 24.03 5.45
C SER A 237 8.22 23.00 5.48
N ALA A 238 9.13 23.11 6.46
CA ALA A 238 10.13 22.08 6.75
C ALA A 238 9.49 20.70 7.08
N HIS A 239 8.21 20.68 7.50
CA HIS A 239 7.46 19.44 7.74
C HIS A 239 7.16 18.64 6.46
N ASN A 240 7.38 19.23 5.28
CA ASN A 240 7.08 18.61 3.98
C ASN A 240 8.33 18.07 3.26
N ALA A 241 9.44 17.84 3.97
CA ALA A 241 10.67 17.29 3.36
C ALA A 241 10.44 15.97 2.60
N TRP A 242 9.43 15.19 3.00
CA TRP A 242 9.02 13.96 2.31
C TRP A 242 8.46 14.20 0.90
N LEU A 243 7.96 15.41 0.58
CA LEU A 243 7.41 15.75 -0.74
C LEU A 243 8.45 15.74 -1.86
N SER A 244 9.72 15.93 -1.51
CA SER A 244 10.85 15.93 -2.45
C SER A 244 11.92 14.93 -2.06
N GLN A 245 11.63 14.02 -1.12
CA GLN A 245 12.54 12.99 -0.71
C GLN A 245 12.85 12.06 -1.89
N GLN A 246 14.14 11.83 -2.12
CA GLN A 246 14.64 10.88 -3.10
C GLN A 246 15.25 9.68 -2.40
N PHE A 247 15.55 8.64 -3.16
CA PHE A 247 16.34 7.53 -2.65
C PHE A 247 17.77 7.95 -2.33
N ASP A 248 18.24 7.46 -1.18
CA ASP A 248 19.66 7.39 -0.91
C ASP A 248 20.28 6.14 -1.54
N SER A 249 21.62 6.07 -1.53
CA SER A 249 22.35 4.94 -2.12
C SER A 249 22.00 3.59 -1.47
N THR A 250 21.59 3.60 -0.20
CA THR A 250 21.17 2.40 0.55
C THR A 250 19.85 1.87 0.03
N SER A 251 18.86 2.74 -0.15
CA SER A 251 17.53 2.42 -0.68
C SER A 251 17.62 1.91 -2.12
N GLN A 252 18.48 2.54 -2.94
CA GLN A 252 18.73 2.10 -4.30
C GLN A 252 19.30 0.67 -4.36
N LYS A 253 20.35 0.38 -3.57
CA LYS A 253 20.93 -0.97 -3.48
C LYS A 253 19.92 -1.99 -2.95
N ARG A 254 19.06 -1.59 -2.01
CA ARG A 254 18.00 -2.44 -1.48
C ARG A 254 16.98 -2.79 -2.56
N LEU A 255 16.53 -1.81 -3.34
CA LEU A 255 15.62 -2.01 -4.46
C LEU A 255 16.22 -2.96 -5.49
N GLU A 256 17.47 -2.76 -5.88
CA GLU A 256 18.17 -3.62 -6.83
C GLU A 256 18.29 -5.06 -6.34
N TRP A 257 18.60 -5.24 -5.06
CA TRP A 257 18.67 -6.57 -4.45
C TRP A 257 17.31 -7.27 -4.46
N ILE A 258 16.23 -6.55 -4.10
CA ILE A 258 14.87 -7.09 -4.13
C ILE A 258 14.48 -7.50 -5.54
N ARG A 259 14.69 -6.61 -6.53
CA ARG A 259 14.36 -6.89 -7.93
C ARG A 259 15.12 -8.09 -8.45
N LYS A 260 16.42 -8.21 -8.14
CA LYS A 260 17.24 -9.37 -8.54
C LYS A 260 16.74 -10.69 -7.95
N LYS A 261 16.18 -10.68 -6.74
CA LYS A 261 15.82 -11.89 -6.01
C LYS A 261 14.37 -12.32 -6.20
N TYR A 262 13.46 -11.38 -6.33
CA TYR A 262 12.02 -11.64 -6.17
C TYR A 262 11.16 -11.19 -7.37
N MET A 263 11.68 -10.36 -8.28
CA MET A 263 10.92 -9.92 -9.45
C MET A 263 10.82 -11.06 -10.46
N ILE A 264 9.59 -11.34 -10.92
CA ILE A 264 9.28 -12.43 -11.86
C ILE A 264 8.77 -11.92 -13.21
N TYR A 265 8.24 -10.69 -13.24
CA TYR A 265 7.85 -10.01 -14.48
C TYR A 265 8.21 -8.53 -14.40
N ASN A 266 8.64 -7.98 -15.54
CA ASN A 266 8.95 -6.56 -15.66
C ASN A 266 8.65 -6.08 -17.08
N TYR A 267 7.67 -5.19 -17.22
CA TYR A 267 7.29 -4.59 -18.50
C TYR A 267 8.49 -3.93 -19.23
N CYS A 268 9.45 -3.35 -18.48
CA CYS A 268 10.67 -2.74 -19.03
C CYS A 268 11.61 -3.71 -19.75
N THR A 269 11.38 -5.02 -19.68
CA THR A 269 12.17 -6.04 -20.37
C THR A 269 11.34 -6.89 -21.32
N ASP A 270 10.05 -6.60 -21.46
CA ASP A 270 9.10 -7.37 -22.26
C ASP A 270 9.06 -6.85 -23.71
N THR A 271 10.03 -7.28 -24.52
CA THR A 271 10.09 -6.88 -25.93
C THR A 271 8.98 -7.50 -26.79
N LYS A 272 8.31 -8.55 -26.31
CA LYS A 272 7.18 -9.15 -27.01
C LYS A 272 5.94 -8.27 -26.90
N ARG A 273 5.71 -7.71 -25.71
CA ARG A 273 4.63 -6.76 -25.47
C ARG A 273 4.91 -5.38 -26.09
N PHE A 274 6.18 -4.98 -26.15
CA PHE A 274 6.61 -3.71 -26.72
C PHE A 274 7.49 -3.89 -27.97
N PRO A 275 6.95 -4.42 -29.08
CA PRO A 275 7.73 -4.72 -30.28
C PRO A 275 8.24 -3.46 -31.00
N GLN A 276 7.64 -2.30 -30.73
CA GLN A 276 8.01 -1.00 -31.31
C GLN A 276 9.05 -0.23 -30.46
N GLY A 277 9.57 -0.85 -29.39
CA GLY A 277 10.51 -0.22 -28.47
C GLY A 277 9.95 -0.13 -27.06
N LEU A 278 10.84 -0.31 -26.08
CA LEU A 278 10.50 -0.24 -24.66
C LEU A 278 10.10 1.18 -24.25
N PRO A 279 9.23 1.34 -23.23
CA PRO A 279 8.84 2.65 -22.71
C PRO A 279 10.05 3.52 -22.34
N ILE A 280 9.93 4.84 -22.52
CA ILE A 280 11.03 5.80 -22.36
C ILE A 280 11.62 5.73 -20.93
N GLU A 281 10.77 5.61 -19.92
CA GLU A 281 11.17 5.48 -18.52
C GLU A 281 12.04 4.24 -18.24
N CYS A 282 12.02 3.24 -19.13
CA CYS A 282 12.80 2.02 -19.00
C CYS A 282 14.19 2.12 -19.67
N THR A 283 14.37 3.06 -20.60
CA THR A 283 15.59 3.16 -21.42
C THR A 283 16.52 4.28 -20.98
N ILE A 284 16.01 5.25 -20.23
CA ILE A 284 16.80 6.35 -19.70
C ILE A 284 17.70 5.84 -18.57
N ARG A 285 19.01 6.01 -18.74
CA ARG A 285 19.97 5.89 -17.64
C ARG A 285 19.88 7.18 -16.83
N THR A 286 19.15 7.17 -15.73
CA THR A 286 19.28 8.25 -14.75
C THR A 286 20.66 8.10 -14.11
N ASN A 287 21.53 9.10 -14.26
CA ASN A 287 22.75 9.17 -13.44
C ASN A 287 22.29 9.23 -11.99
N SER A 288 22.54 8.16 -11.25
CA SER A 288 22.34 8.07 -9.80
C SER A 288 23.37 8.89 -9.06
#